data_AF-A0A948G285-F1
#
_entry.id   AF-A0A948G285-F1
#
_cell.length_a   1.000
_cell.length_b   1.000
_cell.length_c   1.000
_cell.angle_alpha   90.00
_cell.angle_beta   90.00
_cell.angle_gamma   90.00
#
_symmetry.space_group_name_H-M   'P 1'
#
loop_
_entity.id
_entity.type
_entity.pdbx_description
1 polymer ?
#
loop_
_entity_poly.entity_id
_entity_poly.type
_entity_poly.pdbx_seq_one_letter_code
_entity_poly.pdbx_strand_id
1 'polypeptide(L)'
;MNYLAHFHLAQQLASRTGLDQQGLLIGGLLGDFVKGPLRGDYPAEWEVGIRLHRRIDALTDSHTRVTECLNVLPVNYRRYGGIMLDVCFDHCLSLHWGDLHP
;
A
#
# COMPACT_ATOMS: atom_id res chain seq x y z
N MET A 1 6.88 -4.54 1.26
CA MET A 1 5.59 -4.64 1.96
C MET A 1 5.46 -3.51 2.94
N ASN A 2 4.48 -2.64 2.72
CA ASN A 2 4.13 -1.51 3.57
C ASN A 2 2.70 -1.72 4.12
N TYR A 3 2.49 -2.67 5.04
CA TYR A 3 1.12 -3.01 5.48
C TYR A 3 0.50 -1.92 6.34
N LEU A 4 1.32 -1.14 7.06
CA LEU A 4 0.83 -0.12 7.97
C LEU A 4 0.12 0.99 7.20
N ALA A 5 0.74 1.57 6.16
CA ALA A 5 0.08 2.62 5.38
C ALA A 5 -1.13 2.09 4.62
N HIS A 6 -1.05 0.88 4.06
CA HIS A 6 -2.16 0.26 3.33
C HIS A 6 -3.40 0.09 4.21
N PHE A 7 -3.24 -0.48 5.40
CA PHE A 7 -4.37 -0.67 6.33
C PHE A 7 -4.87 0.64 6.91
N HIS A 8 -3.98 1.58 7.21
CA HIS A 8 -4.37 2.92 7.64
C HIS A 8 -5.26 3.61 6.60
N LEU A 9 -4.83 3.63 5.34
CA LEU A 9 -5.58 4.25 4.25
C LEU A 9 -6.90 3.51 3.96
N ALA A 10 -6.90 2.18 4.04
CA ALA A 10 -8.11 1.38 3.94
C ALA A 10 -9.14 1.74 5.02
N GLN A 11 -8.71 1.86 6.28
CA GLN A 11 -9.58 2.28 7.38
C GLN A 11 -10.11 3.71 7.19
N GLN A 12 -9.26 4.65 6.80
CA GLN A 12 -9.65 6.03 6.51
C GLN A 12 -10.64 6.12 5.34
N LEU A 13 -10.49 5.28 4.32
CA LEU A 13 -11.44 5.24 3.21
C LEU A 13 -12.78 4.66 3.67
N ALA A 14 -12.76 3.56 4.44
CA ALA A 14 -13.96 2.94 4.98
C ALA A 14 -14.79 3.95 5.78
N SER A 15 -14.15 4.70 6.70
CA SER A 15 -14.83 5.68 7.55
C SER A 15 -15.44 6.86 6.78
N ARG A 16 -14.87 7.24 5.63
CA ARG A 16 -15.33 8.36 4.80
C ARG A 16 -16.37 7.97 3.75
N THR A 17 -16.44 6.70 3.37
CA THR A 17 -17.24 6.25 2.22
C THR A 17 -18.30 5.21 2.57
N GLY A 18 -18.26 4.65 3.79
CA GLY A 18 -19.17 3.57 4.21
C GLY A 18 -18.86 2.22 3.57
N LEU A 19 -17.72 2.07 2.89
CA LEU A 19 -17.25 0.79 2.37
C LEU A 19 -16.94 -0.18 3.52
N ASP A 20 -17.12 -1.48 3.26
CA ASP A 20 -16.86 -2.53 4.26
C ASP A 20 -15.38 -2.54 4.68
N GLN A 21 -15.13 -2.17 5.93
CA GLN A 21 -13.77 -2.07 6.46
C GLN A 21 -13.06 -3.43 6.46
N GLN A 22 -13.77 -4.51 6.79
CA GLN A 22 -13.15 -5.84 6.87
C GLN A 22 -12.70 -6.32 5.48
N GLY A 23 -13.55 -6.17 4.47
CA GLY A 23 -13.24 -6.49 3.09
C GLY A 23 -12.11 -5.64 2.52
N LEU A 24 -12.05 -4.35 2.88
CA LEU A 24 -10.91 -3.50 2.50
C LEU A 24 -9.59 -3.97 3.13
N LEU A 25 -9.60 -4.36 4.41
CA LEU A 25 -8.40 -4.86 5.10
C LEU A 25 -7.96 -6.23 4.58
N ILE A 26 -8.89 -7.19 4.45
CA ILE A 26 -8.62 -8.52 3.91
C ILE A 26 -8.14 -8.42 2.45
N GLY A 27 -8.86 -7.67 1.62
CA GLY A 27 -8.47 -7.43 0.24
C GLY A 27 -7.12 -6.72 0.13
N GLY A 28 -6.85 -5.77 1.03
CA GLY A 28 -5.57 -5.08 1.12
C GLY A 28 -4.41 -6.02 1.42
N LEU A 29 -4.61 -7.00 2.30
CA LEU A 29 -3.64 -8.07 2.55
C LEU A 29 -3.47 -8.99 1.33
N LEU A 30 -4.58 -9.32 0.66
CA LEU A 30 -4.57 -10.20 -0.51
C LEU A 30 -3.92 -9.56 -1.74
N GLY A 31 -3.75 -8.24 -1.79
CA GLY A 31 -3.16 -7.50 -2.90
C GLY A 31 -1.77 -7.99 -3.33
N ASP A 32 -0.99 -8.49 -2.37
CA ASP A 32 0.36 -9.02 -2.64
C ASP A 32 0.35 -10.40 -3.28
N PHE A 33 -0.71 -11.17 -3.02
CA PHE A 33 -0.79 -12.59 -3.37
C PHE A 33 -1.63 -12.79 -4.62
N VAL A 34 -2.71 -12.02 -4.77
CA VAL A 34 -3.58 -12.08 -5.94
C VAL A 34 -2.97 -11.27 -7.07
N LYS A 35 -2.62 -11.93 -8.18
CA LYS A 35 -2.03 -11.31 -9.37
C LYS A 35 -2.99 -11.35 -10.55
N GLY A 36 -2.83 -10.41 -11.47
CA GLY A 36 -3.66 -10.34 -12.68
C GLY A 36 -5.06 -9.74 -12.48
N PRO A 37 -5.92 -9.81 -13.50
CA PRO A 37 -7.25 -9.20 -13.47
C PRO A 37 -8.16 -9.89 -12.45
N LEU A 38 -8.99 -9.09 -11.78
CA LEU A 38 -10.04 -9.57 -10.88
C LEU A 38 -11.29 -9.88 -11.70
N ARG A 39 -11.86 -11.07 -11.52
CA ARG A 39 -12.95 -11.61 -12.37
C ARG A 39 -14.21 -11.97 -11.58
N GLY A 40 -14.29 -11.57 -10.31
CA GLY A 40 -15.36 -12.01 -9.40
C GLY A 40 -15.08 -13.35 -8.73
N ASP A 41 -13.80 -13.75 -8.64
CA ASP A 41 -13.37 -15.00 -8.00
C ASP A 41 -13.38 -14.90 -6.46
N TYR A 42 -13.50 -13.68 -5.92
CA TYR A 42 -13.52 -13.37 -4.50
C TYR A 42 -14.78 -12.57 -4.14
N PRO A 43 -15.17 -12.51 -2.84
CA PRO A 43 -16.18 -11.57 -2.38
C PRO A 43 -15.93 -10.15 -2.88
N ALA A 44 -16.98 -9.45 -3.28
CA ALA A 44 -16.86 -8.18 -3.99
C ALA A 44 -16.06 -7.14 -3.19
N GLU A 45 -16.25 -7.12 -1.88
CA GLU A 45 -15.61 -6.23 -0.91
C GLU A 45 -14.10 -6.50 -0.83
N TRP A 46 -13.70 -7.77 -0.94
CA TRP A 46 -12.29 -8.16 -0.95
C TRP A 46 -11.64 -7.71 -2.26
N GLU A 47 -12.32 -7.87 -3.39
CA GLU A 47 -11.81 -7.36 -4.65
C GLU A 47 -11.68 -5.82 -4.65
N VAL A 48 -12.56 -5.09 -3.94
CA VAL A 48 -12.39 -3.64 -3.72
C VAL A 48 -11.11 -3.38 -2.93
N GLY A 49 -10.85 -4.13 -1.86
CA GLY A 49 -9.60 -4.02 -1.09
C GLY A 49 -8.34 -4.33 -1.92
N ILE A 50 -8.38 -5.37 -2.76
CA ILE A 50 -7.27 -5.72 -3.66
C ILE A 50 -7.02 -4.59 -4.66
N ARG A 51 -8.07 -4.01 -5.24
CA ARG A 51 -7.96 -2.85 -6.13
C ARG A 51 -7.37 -1.64 -5.40
N LEU A 52 -7.80 -1.39 -4.17
CA LEU A 52 -7.30 -0.28 -3.36
C LEU A 52 -5.79 -0.42 -3.10
N HIS A 53 -5.34 -1.60 -2.65
CA HIS A 53 -3.92 -1.87 -2.43
C HIS A 53 -3.09 -1.60 -3.69
N ARG A 54 -3.48 -2.21 -4.82
CA ARG A 54 -2.76 -2.00 -6.09
C ARG A 54 -2.77 -0.54 -6.53
N ARG A 55 -3.82 0.22 -6.19
CA ARG A 55 -3.91 1.64 -6.52
C ARG A 55 -2.96 2.48 -5.67
N ILE A 56 -2.80 2.14 -4.40
CA ILE A 56 -1.84 2.78 -3.49
C ILE A 56 -0.43 2.52 -4.01
N ASP A 57 -0.05 1.27 -4.23
CA ASP A 57 1.26 0.90 -4.80
C ASP A 57 1.56 1.63 -6.11
N ALA A 58 0.62 1.60 -7.07
CA ALA A 58 0.81 2.27 -8.35
C ALA A 58 0.99 3.79 -8.19
N LEU A 59 0.33 4.41 -7.21
CA LEU A 59 0.47 5.84 -6.92
C LEU A 59 1.83 6.14 -6.28
N THR A 60 2.27 5.34 -5.32
CA THR A 60 3.53 5.55 -4.61
C THR A 60 4.73 5.25 -5.50
N ASP A 61 4.70 4.13 -6.23
CA ASP A 61 5.81 3.69 -7.08
C ASP A 61 6.06 4.63 -8.26
N SER A 62 5.00 5.26 -8.76
CA SER A 62 5.09 6.27 -9.83
C SER A 62 5.41 7.68 -9.34
N HIS A 63 5.49 7.90 -8.02
CA HIS A 63 5.74 9.23 -7.48
C HIS A 63 7.18 9.67 -7.76
N THR A 64 7.35 10.90 -8.25
CA THR A 64 8.66 11.46 -8.64
C THR A 64 9.70 11.37 -7.52
N ARG A 65 9.31 11.74 -6.28
CA ARG A 65 10.17 11.61 -5.09
C ARG A 65 10.66 10.18 -4.83
N VAL A 66 9.84 9.15 -5.08
CA VAL A 66 10.27 7.75 -4.93
C VAL A 66 11.31 7.42 -5.99
N THR A 67 11.08 7.85 -7.23
CA THR A 67 12.06 7.69 -8.32
C THR A 67 13.38 8.41 -8.02
N GLU A 68 13.32 9.63 -7.49
CA GLU A 68 14.50 10.39 -7.06
C GLU A 68 15.29 9.65 -5.97
N CYS A 69 14.61 9.13 -4.94
CA CYS A 69 15.25 8.32 -3.90
C CYS A 69 15.95 7.08 -4.47
N LEU A 70 15.30 6.37 -5.40
CA LEU A 70 15.89 5.19 -6.04
C LEU A 70 17.11 5.53 -6.90
N ASN A 71 17.11 6.70 -7.56
CA ASN A 71 18.20 7.13 -8.43
C ASN A 71 19.49 7.48 -7.67
N VAL A 72 19.38 7.90 -6.41
CA VAL A 72 20.52 8.13 -5.52
C VAL A 72 21.25 6.83 -5.16
N LEU A 73 20.57 5.69 -5.24
CA LEU A 73 21.17 4.41 -4.89
C LEU A 73 22.25 3.99 -5.91
N PRO A 74 23.40 3.45 -5.42
CA PRO A 74 24.38 2.85 -6.31
C PRO A 74 23.74 1.73 -7.13
N VAL A 75 24.22 1.53 -8.37
CA VAL A 75 23.62 0.59 -9.34
C VAL A 75 23.35 -0.79 -8.76
N ASN A 76 24.28 -1.32 -7.96
CA ASN A 76 24.18 -2.64 -7.34
C ASN A 76 23.02 -2.78 -6.32
N TYR A 77 22.50 -1.66 -5.81
CA TYR A 77 21.42 -1.64 -4.80
C TYR A 77 20.05 -1.31 -5.39
N ARG A 78 19.96 -0.84 -6.64
CA ARG A 78 18.68 -0.40 -7.25
C ARG A 78 17.63 -1.50 -7.29
N ARG A 79 18.03 -2.77 -7.48
CA ARG A 79 17.13 -3.93 -7.44
C ARG A 79 16.40 -4.07 -6.09
N TYR A 80 17.02 -3.63 -5.01
CA TYR A 80 16.47 -3.71 -3.65
C TYR A 80 15.90 -2.38 -3.18
N GLY A 81 16.02 -1.32 -3.98
CA GLY A 81 15.65 0.03 -3.57
C GLY A 81 14.18 0.16 -3.17
N GLY A 82 13.25 -0.44 -3.93
CA GLY A 82 11.84 -0.42 -3.58
C GLY A 82 11.55 -1.09 -2.24
N ILE A 83 12.16 -2.26 -1.99
CA ILE A 83 12.03 -2.98 -0.70
C ILE A 83 12.59 -2.14 0.45
N MET A 84 13.73 -1.49 0.24
CA MET A 84 14.35 -0.63 1.24
C MET A 84 13.45 0.57 1.55
N LEU A 85 12.92 1.24 0.52
CA LEU A 85 12.02 2.38 0.69
C LEU A 85 10.72 2.01 1.37
N ASP A 86 10.13 0.84 1.06
CA ASP A 86 8.96 0.34 1.77
C ASP A 86 9.19 0.26 3.28
N VAL A 87 10.30 -0.36 3.69
CA VAL A 87 10.66 -0.50 5.11
C VAL A 87 10.94 0.86 5.74
N CYS A 88 11.64 1.75 5.02
CA CYS A 88 11.91 3.11 5.50
C CYS A 88 10.61 3.92 5.69
N PHE A 89 9.66 3.84 4.76
CA PHE A 89 8.39 4.55 4.86
C PHE A 89 7.52 4.02 6.00
N ASP A 90 7.44 2.69 6.18
CA ASP A 90 6.76 2.10 7.33
C ASP A 90 7.39 2.53 8.65
N HIS A 91 8.73 2.56 8.70
CA HIS A 91 9.44 3.02 9.87
C HIS A 91 9.14 4.49 10.18
N CYS A 92 9.26 5.40 9.21
CA CYS A 92 8.91 6.80 9.38
C CYS A 92 7.44 6.99 9.80
N LEU A 93 6.51 6.27 9.17
CA LEU A 93 5.09 6.31 9.53
C LEU A 93 4.87 5.86 10.98
N SER A 94 5.55 4.80 11.42
CA SER A 94 5.45 4.30 12.80
C SER A 94 5.98 5.29 13.84
N LEU A 95 7.08 6.00 13.53
CA LEU A 95 7.67 7.01 14.42
C LEU A 95 6.75 8.22 14.60
N HIS A 96 6.01 8.58 13.56
CA HIS A 96 5.10 9.73 13.55
C HIS A 96 3.63 9.32 13.69
N TRP A 97 3.36 8.11 14.18
CA TRP A 97 2.00 7.55 14.17
C TRP A 97 1.01 8.43 14.94
N GLY A 98 1.40 8.97 16.10
CA GLY A 98 0.52 9.83 16.90
C GLY A 98 0.12 11.15 16.23
N ASP A 99 0.91 11.64 15.27
CA ASP A 99 0.59 12.86 14.51
C ASP A 99 -0.26 12.55 13.27
N LEU A 100 -0.11 11.35 12.70
CA LEU A 100 -0.71 10.93 11.43
C LEU A 100 -1.98 10.09 11.61
N HIS A 101 -2.16 9.47 12.78
CA HIS A 101 -3.35 8.73 13.20
C HIS A 101 -3.82 9.26 14.57
N PRO A 102 -4.49 10.43 14.60
CA PRO A 102 -5.04 11.01 15.82
C PRO A 102 -6.29 10.28 16.33
#